data_AF-A0A971ZZC0-F1
#
_entry.id   AF-A0A971ZZC0-F1
#
_cell.length_a   1.000
_cell.length_b   1.000
_cell.length_c   1.000
_cell.angle_alpha   90.00
_cell.angle_beta   90.00
_cell.angle_gamma   90.00
#
_symmetry.space_group_name_H-M   'P 1'
#
loop_
_entity.id
_entity.type
_entity.pdbx_description
1 polymer ?
#
loop_
_entity_poly.entity_id
_entity_poly.type
_entity_poly.pdbx_seq_one_letter_code
_entity_poly.pdbx_strand_id
1 'polypeptide(L)'
;MELMLYLAISSLIAMTIFSLLSFIVLELKKIENEEEIQLNGRYAIEYIKNEVKRADKILAIEKIKGLAEKYEDNIGFIIFNFDPYRENGYSFNYITYYHENNKIIRIAANRNTKGLPWSTSFGGHNIVADYVSSIEGTGIDFEKKIIKLNFTLEDVNSKKYIFKSIISIRCTVEN
;
A
#
# COMPACT_ATOMS: atom_id res chain seq x y z
N MET A 1 19.13 -38.59 -49.08
CA MET A 1 18.32 -38.87 -47.87
C MET A 1 18.93 -38.27 -46.60
N GLU A 2 20.23 -38.40 -46.36
CA GLU A 2 20.90 -37.85 -45.16
C GLU A 2 20.68 -36.35 -44.95
N LEU A 3 20.78 -35.52 -46.00
CA LEU A 3 20.53 -34.08 -45.90
C LEU A 3 19.10 -33.74 -45.45
N MET A 4 18.10 -34.48 -45.95
CA MET A 4 16.70 -34.28 -45.54
C MET A 4 16.48 -34.71 -44.10
N LEU A 5 17.11 -35.80 -43.68
CA LEU A 5 17.05 -36.27 -42.30
C LEU A 5 17.70 -35.25 -41.35
N TYR A 6 18.85 -34.69 -41.72
CA TYR A 6 19.54 -33.65 -40.96
C TYR A 6 18.68 -32.39 -40.79
N LEU A 7 18.05 -31.92 -41.87
CA LEU A 7 17.15 -30.76 -41.81
C LEU A 7 15.89 -31.03 -40.97
N ALA A 8 15.34 -32.24 -41.05
CA ALA A 8 14.19 -32.63 -40.24
C ALA A 8 14.53 -32.68 -38.74
N ILE A 9 15.67 -33.27 -38.39
CA ILE A 9 16.13 -33.32 -36.99
C ILE A 9 16.48 -31.92 -36.48
N SER A 10 17.19 -31.10 -37.26
CA SER A 10 17.59 -29.76 -36.83
C SER A 10 16.40 -28.82 -36.65
N SER A 11 15.39 -28.91 -37.52
CA SER A 11 14.14 -28.15 -37.36
C SER A 11 13.33 -28.61 -36.14
N LEU A 12 13.27 -29.91 -35.85
CA LEU A 12 12.63 -30.43 -34.65
C LEU A 12 13.33 -29.95 -33.37
N ILE A 13 14.65 -29.96 -33.35
CA ILE A 13 15.45 -29.42 -32.25
C ILE A 13 15.22 -27.91 -32.11
N ALA A 14 15.28 -27.15 -33.21
CA ALA A 14 15.03 -25.71 -33.16
C ALA A 14 13.64 -25.37 -32.65
N MET A 15 12.61 -26.11 -33.07
CA MET A 15 11.23 -25.90 -32.65
C MET A 15 11.01 -26.24 -31.18
N THR A 16 11.62 -27.31 -30.68
CA THR A 16 11.55 -27.67 -29.25
C THR A 16 12.23 -26.62 -28.39
N ILE A 17 13.41 -26.12 -28.79
CA ILE A 17 14.09 -25.02 -28.11
C ILE A 17 13.23 -23.75 -28.09
N PHE A 18 12.64 -23.38 -29.23
CA PHE A 18 11.80 -22.18 -29.32
C PHE A 18 10.54 -22.29 -28.44
N SER A 19 9.91 -23.46 -28.42
CA SER A 19 8.75 -23.74 -27.57
C SER A 19 9.11 -23.63 -26.08
N LEU A 20 10.22 -24.25 -25.67
CA LEU A 20 10.72 -24.17 -24.29
C LEU A 20 11.03 -22.73 -23.89
N LEU A 21 11.71 -21.97 -24.76
CA LEU A 21 12.05 -20.58 -24.50
C LEU A 21 10.78 -19.72 -24.34
N SER A 22 9.79 -19.92 -25.20
CA SER A 22 8.51 -19.22 -25.11
C SER A 22 7.77 -19.55 -23.80
N PHE A 23 7.75 -20.81 -23.41
CA PHE A 23 7.18 -21.25 -22.13
C PHE A 23 7.89 -20.62 -20.93
N ILE A 24 9.22 -20.61 -20.93
CA ILE A 24 10.02 -20.00 -19.85
C ILE A 24 9.73 -18.51 -19.73
N VAL A 25 9.66 -17.77 -20.84
CA VAL A 25 9.37 -16.33 -20.81
C VAL A 25 7.98 -16.04 -20.23
N LEU A 26 6.99 -16.88 -20.53
CA LEU A 26 5.63 -16.72 -19.98
C LEU A 26 5.59 -16.98 -18.48
N GLU A 27 6.24 -18.03 -18.00
CA GLU A 27 6.32 -18.33 -16.56
C GLU A 27 7.11 -17.25 -15.80
N LEU A 28 8.21 -16.75 -16.36
CA LEU A 28 8.98 -15.66 -15.74
C LEU A 28 8.13 -14.40 -15.53
N LYS A 29 7.37 -13.97 -16.53
CA LYS A 29 6.47 -12.81 -16.39
C LYS A 29 5.42 -12.99 -15.31
N LYS A 30 4.90 -14.21 -15.17
CA LYS A 30 3.92 -14.54 -14.13
C LYS A 30 4.54 -14.47 -12.74
N ILE A 31 5.75 -15.00 -12.58
CA ILE A 31 6.51 -14.95 -11.33
C ILE A 31 6.84 -13.50 -10.97
N GLU A 32 7.37 -12.71 -11.90
CA GLU A 32 7.69 -11.28 -11.69
C GLU A 32 6.47 -10.51 -11.16
N ASN A 33 5.31 -10.69 -11.78
CA ASN A 33 4.07 -10.06 -11.34
C ASN A 33 3.61 -10.55 -9.95
N GLU A 34 3.72 -11.85 -9.64
CA GLU A 34 3.41 -12.36 -8.29
C GLU A 34 4.36 -11.78 -7.23
N GLU A 35 5.65 -11.67 -7.54
CA GLU A 35 6.66 -11.06 -6.67
C GLU A 35 6.40 -9.56 -6.45
N GLU A 36 6.01 -8.82 -7.48
CA GLU A 36 5.67 -7.40 -7.40
C GLU A 36 4.47 -7.17 -6.46
N ILE A 37 3.42 -7.99 -6.58
CA ILE A 37 2.24 -7.96 -5.69
C ILE A 37 2.63 -8.26 -4.24
N GLN A 38 3.44 -9.29 -4.03
CA GLN A 38 3.94 -9.67 -2.69
C GLN A 38 4.77 -8.55 -2.07
N LEU A 39 5.64 -7.92 -2.84
CA LEU A 39 6.47 -6.82 -2.39
C LEU A 39 5.63 -5.59 -2.04
N ASN A 40 4.69 -5.19 -2.91
CA ASN A 40 3.78 -4.06 -2.67
C ASN A 40 2.98 -4.24 -1.38
N GLY A 41 2.33 -5.40 -1.21
CA GLY A 41 1.52 -5.68 -0.03
C GLY A 41 2.32 -5.65 1.27
N ARG A 42 3.50 -6.28 1.29
CA ARG A 42 4.38 -6.29 2.48
C ARG A 42 4.94 -4.90 2.79
N TYR A 43 5.36 -4.18 1.74
CA TYR A 43 5.86 -2.83 1.88
C TYR A 43 4.80 -1.91 2.47
N ALA A 44 3.58 -1.90 1.95
CA ALA A 44 2.50 -1.05 2.48
C ALA A 44 2.21 -1.31 3.96
N ILE A 45 2.12 -2.59 4.35
CA ILE A 45 1.91 -2.98 5.75
C ILE A 45 3.04 -2.46 6.64
N GLU A 46 4.30 -2.72 6.30
CA GLU A 46 5.43 -2.30 7.14
C GLU A 46 5.64 -0.79 7.11
N TYR A 47 5.37 -0.13 6.00
CA TYR A 47 5.44 1.32 5.87
C TYR A 47 4.45 2.00 6.84
N ILE A 48 3.16 1.66 6.74
CA ILE A 48 2.12 2.24 7.61
C ILE A 48 2.38 1.87 9.07
N LYS A 49 2.77 0.62 9.34
CA LYS A 49 3.14 0.17 10.69
C LYS A 49 4.29 0.96 11.29
N ASN A 50 5.30 1.30 10.51
CA ASN A 50 6.42 2.11 10.98
C ASN A 50 6.01 3.56 11.27
N GLU A 51 5.10 4.14 10.49
CA GLU A 51 4.54 5.45 10.82
C GLU A 51 3.70 5.42 12.10
N VAL A 52 2.83 4.42 12.26
CA VAL A 52 2.03 4.24 13.48
C VAL A 52 2.92 4.08 14.72
N LYS A 53 4.02 3.33 14.61
CA LYS A 53 4.97 3.14 15.71
C LYS A 53 5.69 4.42 16.12
N ARG A 54 5.87 5.36 15.19
CA ARG A 54 6.55 6.65 15.42
C ARG A 54 5.58 7.75 15.82
N ALA A 55 4.28 7.47 15.78
CA ALA A 55 3.23 8.43 16.08
C ALA A 55 3.31 8.94 17.51
N ASP A 56 3.23 10.25 17.69
CA ASP A 56 3.03 10.87 19.00
C ASP A 56 1.57 10.71 19.46
N LYS A 57 0.64 10.61 18.50
CA LYS A 57 -0.78 10.41 18.77
C LYS A 57 -1.48 9.78 17.57
N ILE A 58 -2.53 9.01 17.83
CA ILE A 58 -3.49 8.56 16.81
C ILE A 58 -4.86 9.20 17.06
N LEU A 59 -5.47 9.76 16.02
CA LEU A 59 -6.78 10.41 16.07
C LEU A 59 -7.78 9.64 15.20
N ALA A 60 -9.05 9.66 15.57
CA ALA A 60 -10.14 9.26 14.68
C ALA A 60 -10.21 10.21 13.47
N ILE A 61 -10.51 9.67 12.28
CA ILE A 61 -10.58 10.46 11.04
C ILE A 61 -11.66 11.55 11.14
N GLU A 62 -12.72 11.29 11.89
CA GLU A 62 -13.88 12.15 12.15
C GLU A 62 -13.51 13.41 12.95
N LYS A 63 -12.36 13.43 13.64
CA LYS A 63 -11.86 14.64 14.29
C LYS A 63 -11.65 15.79 13.31
N ILE A 64 -11.33 15.48 12.06
CA ILE A 64 -11.15 16.47 11.01
C ILE A 64 -12.41 16.49 10.15
N LYS A 65 -13.23 17.51 10.39
CA LYS A 65 -14.51 17.69 9.69
C LYS A 65 -14.31 17.69 8.16
N GLY A 66 -15.10 16.87 7.46
CA GLY A 66 -15.07 16.79 6.00
C GLY A 66 -13.95 15.92 5.44
N LEU A 67 -13.13 15.26 6.27
CA LEU A 67 -12.01 14.43 5.79
C LEU A 67 -12.48 13.03 5.42
N ALA A 68 -13.30 12.40 6.26
CA ALA A 68 -13.85 11.07 6.00
C ALA A 68 -14.77 11.07 4.77
N GLU A 69 -15.53 12.15 4.57
CA GLU A 69 -16.43 12.30 3.41
C GLU A 69 -15.67 12.59 2.12
N LYS A 70 -14.54 13.31 2.21
CA LYS A 70 -13.70 13.61 1.04
C LYS A 70 -12.95 12.37 0.56
N TYR A 71 -12.60 11.47 1.47
CA TYR A 71 -11.87 10.24 1.19
C TYR A 71 -12.66 9.06 1.74
N GLU A 72 -13.70 8.64 1.01
CA GLU A 72 -14.69 7.66 1.51
C GLU A 72 -14.04 6.33 1.93
N ASP A 73 -13.15 5.78 1.10
CA ASP A 73 -12.43 4.54 1.39
C ASP A 73 -11.09 4.82 2.11
N ASN A 74 -11.18 5.42 3.31
CA ASN A 74 -10.02 5.73 4.14
C ASN A 74 -9.73 4.64 5.20
N ILE A 75 -8.55 4.70 5.79
CA ILE A 75 -8.11 3.72 6.81
C ILE A 75 -8.71 3.94 8.22
N GLY A 76 -9.55 4.96 8.41
CA GLY A 76 -10.29 5.23 9.65
C GLY A 76 -9.52 5.97 10.75
N PHE A 77 -8.26 6.36 10.54
CA PHE A 77 -7.48 7.08 11.54
C PHE A 77 -6.45 8.03 10.93
N ILE A 78 -5.97 8.95 11.77
CA ILE A 78 -4.92 9.92 11.44
C ILE A 78 -3.73 9.67 12.37
N ILE A 79 -2.55 9.62 11.78
CA ILE A 79 -1.26 9.57 12.46
C ILE A 79 -0.79 11.00 12.68
N PHE A 80 -0.57 11.37 13.94
CA PHE A 80 -0.08 12.69 14.32
C PHE A 80 1.35 12.61 14.83
N ASN A 81 2.20 13.50 14.31
CA ASN A 81 3.58 13.69 14.74
C ASN A 81 3.84 15.16 15.07
N PHE A 82 4.63 15.40 16.11
CA PHE A 82 5.10 16.71 16.55
C PHE A 82 6.62 16.78 16.53
N ASP A 83 7.17 17.68 15.72
CA ASP A 83 8.60 17.95 15.62
C ASP A 83 8.88 19.44 15.88
N PRO A 84 9.30 19.82 17.10
CA PRO A 84 9.60 21.21 17.42
C PRO A 84 10.85 21.75 16.71
N TYR A 85 11.69 20.89 16.12
CA TYR A 85 12.98 21.26 15.51
C TYR A 85 12.93 21.32 13.99
N ARG A 86 11.75 21.21 13.39
CA ARG A 86 11.57 21.28 11.94
C ARG A 86 11.95 22.67 11.40
N GLU A 87 12.94 22.72 10.53
CA GLU A 87 13.51 23.97 9.98
C GLU A 87 12.50 24.86 9.26
N ASN A 88 11.43 24.29 8.72
CA ASN A 88 10.38 25.01 7.98
C ASN A 88 9.26 25.57 8.88
N GLY A 89 9.35 25.44 10.21
CA GLY A 89 8.36 25.92 11.17
C GLY A 89 7.05 25.11 11.22
N TYR A 90 6.94 24.02 10.45
CA TYR A 90 5.76 23.14 10.45
C TYR A 90 5.92 22.00 11.45
N SER A 91 5.80 22.33 12.73
CA SER A 91 6.01 21.37 13.81
C SER A 91 4.92 20.32 13.95
N PHE A 92 3.74 20.51 13.35
CA PHE A 92 2.62 19.58 13.47
C PHE A 92 2.36 18.90 12.14
N ASN A 93 2.36 17.57 12.12
CA ASN A 93 2.14 16.78 10.92
C ASN A 93 1.01 15.77 11.14
N TYR A 94 0.04 15.78 10.24
CA TYR A 94 -1.13 14.90 10.24
C TYR A 94 -1.08 14.07 8.97
N ILE A 95 -1.14 12.74 9.11
CA ILE A 95 -1.03 11.80 8.00
C ILE A 95 -2.23 10.87 8.03
N THR A 96 -2.82 10.59 6.88
CA THR A 96 -3.77 9.49 6.73
C THR A 96 -3.63 8.87 5.35
N TYR A 97 -4.39 7.81 5.12
CA TYR A 97 -4.34 7.02 3.90
C TYR A 97 -5.75 6.69 3.44
N TYR A 98 -5.88 6.53 2.13
CA TYR A 98 -7.11 6.08 1.51
C TYR A 98 -6.79 5.22 0.31
N HIS A 99 -7.79 4.44 -0.09
CA HIS A 99 -7.76 3.61 -1.27
C HIS A 99 -8.47 4.34 -2.41
N GLU A 100 -7.81 4.43 -3.56
CA GLU A 100 -8.37 4.99 -4.79
C GLU A 100 -7.64 4.41 -6.00
N ASN A 101 -8.36 4.12 -7.09
CA ASN A 101 -7.77 3.70 -8.38
C ASN A 101 -6.80 2.51 -8.27
N ASN A 102 -7.15 1.52 -7.45
CA ASN A 102 -6.34 0.35 -7.11
C ASN A 102 -5.03 0.64 -6.36
N LYS A 103 -4.97 1.74 -5.62
CA LYS A 103 -3.77 2.19 -4.91
C LYS A 103 -4.09 2.58 -3.48
N ILE A 104 -3.14 2.38 -2.57
CA ILE A 104 -3.14 3.06 -1.27
C ILE A 104 -2.36 4.36 -1.43
N ILE A 105 -3.01 5.49 -1.14
CA ILE A 105 -2.44 6.83 -1.27
C ILE A 105 -2.30 7.44 0.11
N ARG A 106 -1.10 7.92 0.43
CA ARG A 106 -0.80 8.68 1.63
C ARG A 106 -0.95 10.17 1.36
N ILE A 107 -1.73 10.83 2.21
CA ILE A 107 -1.89 12.29 2.25
C ILE A 107 -1.43 12.84 3.59
N ALA A 108 -0.99 14.10 3.58
CA ALA A 108 -0.59 14.78 4.79
C ALA A 108 -0.98 16.25 4.81
N ALA A 109 -1.18 16.78 6.01
CA ALA A 109 -1.32 18.19 6.29
C ALA A 109 -0.26 18.62 7.31
N ASN A 110 0.41 19.73 7.03
CA ASN A 110 1.43 20.31 7.91
C ASN A 110 0.89 21.62 8.50
N ARG A 111 1.11 21.84 9.79
CA ARG A 111 0.70 23.04 10.53
C ARG A 111 1.86 23.58 11.36
N ASN A 112 1.90 24.89 11.51
CA ASN A 112 2.78 25.61 12.43
C ASN A 112 2.09 25.92 13.78
N THR A 113 0.82 25.55 13.92
CA THR A 113 -0.02 25.81 15.09
C THR A 113 -0.68 24.53 15.58
N LYS A 114 -0.98 24.47 16.88
CA LYS A 114 -1.53 23.29 17.58
C LYS A 114 -2.95 22.87 17.16
N GLY A 115 -3.60 23.62 16.27
CA GLY A 115 -4.96 23.32 15.81
C GLY A 115 -5.02 22.19 14.78
N LEU A 116 -6.18 21.55 14.68
CA LEU A 116 -6.49 20.60 13.60
C LEU A 116 -6.51 21.33 12.24
N PRO A 117 -6.01 20.70 11.18
CA PRO A 117 -6.07 21.27 9.84
C PRO A 117 -7.49 21.15 9.26
N TRP A 118 -7.75 21.88 8.19
CA TRP A 118 -8.94 21.68 7.37
C TRP A 118 -8.74 20.46 6.45
N SER A 119 -9.82 19.78 6.06
CA SER A 119 -9.74 18.65 5.10
C SER A 119 -9.13 19.05 3.74
N THR A 120 -9.25 20.32 3.36
CA THR A 120 -8.63 20.90 2.17
C THR A 120 -7.12 21.11 2.30
N SER A 121 -6.58 21.11 3.52
CA SER A 121 -5.13 21.26 3.76
C SER A 121 -4.36 19.95 3.57
N PHE A 122 -5.05 18.82 3.45
CA PHE A 122 -4.41 17.55 3.11
C PHE A 122 -4.04 17.54 1.63
N GLY A 123 -2.77 17.29 1.37
CA GLY A 123 -2.20 17.15 0.05
C GLY A 123 -1.01 16.20 0.06
N GLY A 124 -0.27 16.18 -1.05
CA GLY A 124 0.70 15.13 -1.33
C GLY A 124 -0.02 13.81 -1.61
N HIS A 125 0.14 13.27 -2.82
CA HIS A 125 -0.53 12.03 -3.23
C HIS A 125 0.54 10.97 -3.43
N ASN A 126 1.12 10.52 -2.32
CA ASN A 126 2.20 9.54 -2.38
C ASN A 126 1.60 8.15 -2.49
N ILE A 127 1.87 7.45 -3.59
CA ILE A 127 1.45 6.06 -3.78
C ILE A 127 2.30 5.18 -2.87
N VAL A 128 1.65 4.40 -2.02
CA VAL A 128 2.28 3.51 -1.03
C VAL A 128 2.26 2.07 -1.52
N ALA A 129 1.20 1.68 -2.22
CA ALA A 129 1.11 0.41 -2.93
C ALA A 129 0.19 0.56 -4.13
N ASP A 130 0.53 -0.20 -5.17
CA ASP A 130 -0.32 -0.46 -6.33
C ASP A 130 -1.03 -1.80 -6.19
N TYR A 131 -1.96 -2.07 -7.12
CA TYR A 131 -2.73 -3.32 -7.23
C TYR A 131 -3.66 -3.64 -6.06
N VAL A 132 -3.96 -2.66 -5.21
CA VAL A 132 -4.83 -2.84 -4.05
C VAL A 132 -6.28 -2.83 -4.53
N SER A 133 -7.00 -3.94 -4.45
CA SER A 133 -8.41 -4.00 -4.83
C SER A 133 -9.37 -3.67 -3.69
N SER A 134 -8.92 -3.76 -2.44
CA SER A 134 -9.73 -3.41 -1.27
C SER A 134 -8.87 -3.21 -0.02
N ILE A 135 -9.30 -2.29 0.85
CA ILE A 135 -8.76 -2.12 2.21
C ILE A 135 -9.78 -2.49 3.30
N GLU A 136 -10.88 -3.18 2.93
CA GLU A 136 -11.99 -3.51 3.83
C GLU A 136 -11.52 -4.25 5.09
N GLY A 137 -12.03 -3.83 6.25
CA GLY A 137 -11.62 -4.37 7.55
C GLY A 137 -10.33 -3.77 8.10
N THR A 138 -9.72 -2.82 7.39
CA THR A 138 -8.75 -1.89 7.95
C THR A 138 -9.47 -0.89 8.85
N GLY A 139 -8.87 -0.56 10.00
CA GLY A 139 -9.45 0.40 10.93
C GLY A 139 -8.78 0.38 12.29
N ILE A 140 -9.35 1.14 13.22
CA ILE A 140 -8.86 1.29 14.59
C ILE A 140 -9.94 0.86 15.59
N ASP A 141 -9.52 0.14 16.62
CA ASP A 141 -10.32 -0.16 17.81
C ASP A 141 -9.71 0.66 18.96
N PHE A 142 -10.33 1.80 19.26
CA PHE A 142 -9.84 2.77 20.25
C PHE A 142 -9.84 2.21 21.67
N GLU A 143 -10.85 1.39 22.01
CA GLU A 143 -10.98 0.74 23.31
C GLU A 143 -9.82 -0.22 23.56
N LYS A 144 -9.49 -1.04 22.56
CA LYS A 144 -8.38 -2.00 22.65
C LYS A 144 -7.03 -1.40 22.29
N LYS A 145 -6.98 -0.15 21.82
CA LYS A 145 -5.78 0.53 21.31
C LYS A 145 -5.04 -0.32 20.27
N ILE A 146 -5.78 -0.85 19.29
CA ILE A 146 -5.21 -1.62 18.18
C ILE A 146 -5.64 -1.04 16.83
N ILE A 147 -4.72 -1.05 15.88
CA ILE A 147 -5.00 -0.83 14.46
C ILE A 147 -4.95 -2.17 13.76
N LYS A 148 -5.95 -2.43 12.93
CA LYS A 148 -6.01 -3.56 12.00
C LYS A 148 -5.74 -3.02 10.60
N LEU A 149 -4.77 -3.59 9.92
CA LEU A 149 -4.56 -3.39 8.49
C LEU A 149 -4.98 -4.67 7.77
N ASN A 150 -5.80 -4.53 6.74
CA ASN A 150 -6.26 -5.63 5.90
C ASN A 150 -6.32 -5.14 4.44
N PHE A 151 -5.33 -5.51 3.64
CA PHE A 151 -5.24 -5.12 2.24
C PHE A 151 -5.40 -6.34 1.35
N THR A 152 -6.30 -6.25 0.39
CA THR A 152 -6.43 -7.23 -0.68
C THR A 152 -5.78 -6.64 -1.92
N LEU A 153 -4.76 -7.31 -2.44
CA LEU A 153 -4.16 -6.97 -3.73
C LEU A 153 -4.56 -8.02 -4.77
N GLU A 154 -4.69 -7.59 -6.02
CA GLU A 154 -5.12 -8.44 -7.13
C GLU A 154 -4.12 -8.35 -8.28
N ASP A 155 -3.69 -9.50 -8.78
CA ASP A 155 -2.75 -9.57 -9.89
C ASP A 155 -3.46 -9.51 -11.26
N VAL A 156 -2.67 -9.48 -12.35
CA VAL A 156 -3.21 -9.42 -13.72
C VAL A 156 -4.09 -10.62 -14.11
N ASN A 157 -4.04 -11.72 -13.35
CA ASN A 157 -4.86 -12.92 -13.55
C ASN A 157 -6.03 -13.00 -12.55
N SER A 158 -6.35 -11.90 -11.87
CA SER A 158 -7.38 -11.80 -10.83
C SER A 158 -7.16 -12.70 -9.61
N LYS A 159 -5.91 -13.16 -9.39
CA LYS A 159 -5.56 -13.87 -8.16
C LYS A 159 -5.42 -12.84 -7.05
N LYS A 160 -6.12 -13.10 -5.94
CA LYS A 160 -6.17 -12.21 -4.77
C LYS A 160 -5.16 -12.64 -3.72
N TYR A 161 -4.48 -11.65 -3.14
CA TYR A 161 -3.50 -11.81 -2.08
C TYR A 161 -3.91 -10.92 -0.92
N ILE A 162 -4.02 -11.50 0.27
CA ILE A 162 -4.51 -10.79 1.45
C ILE A 162 -3.36 -10.57 2.44
N PHE A 163 -3.11 -9.31 2.77
CA PHE A 163 -2.08 -8.89 3.70
C PHE A 163 -2.73 -8.32 4.96
N LYS A 164 -2.45 -8.95 6.11
CA LYS A 164 -3.04 -8.58 7.39
C LYS A 164 -1.97 -8.22 8.40
N SER A 165 -2.24 -7.22 9.22
CA SER A 165 -1.40 -6.87 10.36
C SER A 165 -2.23 -6.29 11.48
N ILE A 166 -1.84 -6.59 12.71
CA ILE A 166 -2.42 -5.98 13.91
C ILE A 166 -1.30 -5.23 14.61
N ILE A 167 -1.54 -3.96 14.88
CA ILE A 167 -0.56 -3.04 15.46
C ILE A 167 -1.13 -2.54 16.79
N SER A 168 -0.40 -2.77 17.87
CA SER A 168 -0.74 -2.16 19.16
C SER A 168 -0.24 -0.72 19.21
N ILE A 169 -1.13 0.20 19.60
CA ILE A 169 -0.83 1.62 19.72
C ILE A 169 -0.19 1.88 21.08
N ARG A 170 1.00 2.48 21.07
CA ARG A 170 1.77 2.82 22.28
C ARG A 170 1.62 4.27 22.73
N CYS A 171 1.10 5.11 21.85
CA CYS A 171 0.89 6.52 22.09
C CYS A 171 -0.55 6.83 22.52
N THR A 172 -0.83 8.10 22.75
CA THR A 172 -2.18 8.56 23.11
C THR A 172 -3.13 8.38 21.92
N VAL A 173 -4.36 8.00 22.23
CA VAL A 173 -5.44 7.86 21.24
C VAL A 173 -6.56 8.85 21.56
N GLU A 174 -7.13 9.48 20.54
CA GLU A 174 -8.30 10.35 20.69
C GLU A 174 -9.37 9.96 19.67
N ASN A 175 -10.47 9.42 20.20
CA ASN A 175 -11.69 9.13 19.46
C ASN A 175 -12.54 10.41 19.35
#